data_AF-A0A6J1RM64-F1
#
_entry.id   AF-A0A6J1RM64-F1
#
_cell.length_a   1.000
_cell.length_b   1.000
_cell.length_c   1.000
_cell.angle_alpha   90.00
_cell.angle_beta   90.00
_cell.angle_gamma   90.00
#
_symmetry.space_group_name_H-M   'P 1'
#
loop_
_entity.id
_entity.type
_entity.pdbx_description
1 polymer ?
#
loop_
_entity_poly.entity_id
_entity_poly.type
_entity_poly.pdbx_seq_one_letter_code
_entity_poly.pdbx_strand_id
1 'polypeptide(L)'
;MHKKVNSTGAVQQQFINMLQRNSTVRPQGRRYTVQEKVFCIGIYKRSHACYNFLSKYLTCPTITTLNSELARIPLKTGCTKLIVTFLKNAVRDMKDDREKYVALLWDEISLQPGYGFCERSTKTFQLVRCIKKWLSHIINSGLIPIATICDQSGPNIAAINALIQHNNTG
;
A
#
# COMPACT_ATOMS: atom_id res chain seq x y z
N MET A 1 31.28 -16.83 -1.44
CA MET A 1 31.09 -15.41 -1.80
C MET A 1 29.98 -15.29 -2.85
N HIS A 2 28.72 -15.12 -2.42
CA HIS A 2 27.62 -14.82 -3.36
C HIS A 2 27.56 -13.31 -3.61
N LYS A 3 28.01 -12.85 -4.78
CA LYS A 3 27.82 -11.47 -5.23
C LYS A 3 26.33 -11.22 -5.45
N LYS A 4 25.70 -10.49 -4.54
CA LYS A 4 24.39 -9.84 -4.73
C LYS A 4 24.63 -8.58 -5.58
N VAL A 5 24.83 -8.74 -6.89
CA VAL A 5 25.00 -7.62 -7.83
C VAL A 5 23.98 -7.81 -8.95
N ASN A 6 22.98 -6.90 -9.03
CA ASN A 6 22.39 -6.37 -10.29
C ASN A 6 20.97 -5.78 -10.23
N SER A 7 20.33 -5.54 -9.07
CA SER A 7 18.99 -4.88 -9.09
C SER A 7 19.07 -3.35 -9.19
N THR A 8 19.90 -2.69 -8.36
CA THR A 8 19.99 -1.22 -8.32
C THR A 8 20.61 -0.64 -9.58
N GLY A 9 21.66 -1.28 -10.11
CA GLY A 9 22.34 -0.84 -11.34
C GLY A 9 21.43 -0.90 -12.56
N ALA A 10 20.56 -1.90 -12.66
CA ALA A 10 19.59 -2.02 -13.74
C ALA A 10 18.56 -0.88 -13.71
N VAL A 11 18.04 -0.52 -12.52
CA VAL A 11 17.09 0.59 -12.36
C VAL A 11 17.75 1.93 -12.67
N GLN A 12 18.98 2.14 -12.23
CA GLN A 12 19.77 3.34 -12.55
C GLN A 12 19.97 3.46 -14.06
N GLN A 13 20.38 2.38 -14.73
CA GLN A 13 20.57 2.39 -16.18
C GLN A 13 19.25 2.65 -16.92
N GLN A 14 18.14 2.06 -16.48
CA GLN A 14 16.82 2.36 -17.04
C GLN A 14 16.46 3.84 -16.93
N PHE A 15 16.74 4.47 -15.78
CA PHE A 15 16.50 5.89 -15.60
C PHE A 15 17.38 6.75 -16.51
N ILE A 16 18.68 6.47 -16.61
CA ILE A 16 19.58 7.20 -17.52
C ILE A 16 19.15 7.03 -18.98
N ASN A 17 18.82 5.81 -19.38
CA ASN A 17 18.34 5.51 -20.74
C ASN A 17 17.03 6.27 -21.05
N MET A 18 16.12 6.38 -20.08
CA MET A 18 14.89 7.18 -20.20
C MET A 18 15.22 8.65 -20.49
N LEU A 19 16.17 9.22 -19.75
CA LEU A 19 16.56 10.62 -19.92
C LEU A 19 17.19 10.86 -21.29
N GLN A 20 18.13 10.02 -21.69
CA GLN A 20 18.80 10.09 -23.00
C GLN A 20 17.81 9.98 -24.14
N ARG A 21 16.93 8.97 -24.11
CA ARG A 21 15.91 8.70 -25.14
C ARG A 21 14.94 9.87 -25.34
N ASN A 22 14.62 10.61 -24.29
CA ASN A 22 13.66 11.72 -24.35
C ASN A 22 14.31 13.11 -24.42
N SER A 23 15.66 13.20 -24.36
CA SER A 23 16.39 14.47 -24.31
C SER A 23 16.18 15.34 -25.55
N THR A 24 16.21 14.73 -26.73
CA THR A 24 16.04 15.42 -28.03
C THR A 24 14.59 15.51 -28.48
N VAL A 25 13.66 14.91 -27.73
CA VAL A 25 12.25 14.80 -28.10
C VAL A 25 11.44 15.92 -27.44
N ARG A 26 10.60 16.58 -28.25
CA ARG A 26 9.64 17.60 -27.78
C ARG A 26 8.72 17.02 -26.71
N PRO A 27 8.26 17.81 -25.70
CA PRO A 27 7.48 17.31 -24.57
C PRO A 27 6.30 16.37 -24.94
N GLN A 28 5.54 16.68 -25.99
CA GLN A 28 4.39 15.91 -26.45
C GLN A 28 4.75 14.56 -27.10
N GLY A 29 5.96 14.47 -27.66
CA GLY A 29 6.49 13.27 -28.30
C GLY A 29 7.16 12.31 -27.31
N ARG A 30 7.40 12.74 -26.07
CA ARG A 30 8.06 11.90 -25.06
C ARG A 30 7.19 10.69 -24.71
N ARG A 31 7.84 9.55 -24.51
CA ARG A 31 7.17 8.28 -24.18
C ARG A 31 7.89 7.64 -22.99
N TYR A 32 7.10 7.20 -22.02
CA TYR A 32 7.61 6.60 -20.79
C TYR A 32 7.02 5.21 -20.60
N THR A 33 7.87 4.25 -20.23
CA THR A 33 7.44 2.90 -19.88
C THR A 33 6.77 2.90 -18.49
N VAL A 34 6.03 1.84 -18.18
CA VAL A 34 5.39 1.71 -16.86
C VAL A 34 6.44 1.71 -15.73
N GLN A 35 7.57 1.02 -15.91
CA GLN A 35 8.63 0.95 -14.90
C GLN A 35 9.28 2.32 -14.63
N GLU A 36 9.54 3.10 -15.69
CA GLU A 36 10.05 4.47 -15.57
C GLU A 36 9.06 5.38 -14.80
N LYS A 37 7.76 5.24 -15.08
CA LYS A 37 6.72 5.97 -14.35
C LYS A 37 6.63 5.53 -12.89
N VAL A 38 6.73 4.24 -12.59
CA VAL A 38 6.76 3.71 -11.21
C VAL A 38 7.97 4.25 -10.44
N PHE A 39 9.14 4.32 -11.07
CA PHE A 39 10.33 4.93 -10.47
C PHE A 39 10.08 6.42 -10.14
N CYS A 40 9.52 7.18 -11.09
CA CYS A 40 9.17 8.58 -10.90
C CYS A 40 8.11 8.78 -9.81
N ILE A 41 7.10 7.91 -9.74
CA ILE A 41 6.11 7.87 -8.65
C ILE A 41 6.81 7.66 -7.31
N GLY A 42 7.84 6.82 -7.25
CA GLY A 42 8.63 6.60 -6.03
C GLY A 42 9.30 7.87 -5.53
N ILE A 43 9.87 8.69 -6.43
CA ILE A 43 10.45 10.01 -6.06
C ILE A 43 9.33 10.96 -5.60
N TYR A 44 8.27 11.07 -6.42
CA TYR A 44 7.13 11.95 -6.17
C TYR A 44 6.45 11.69 -4.82
N LYS A 45 6.24 10.42 -4.46
CA LYS A 45 5.61 10.02 -3.19
C LYS A 45 6.52 10.20 -1.98
N ARG A 46 7.84 10.22 -2.16
CA ARG A 46 8.79 10.56 -1.09
C ARG A 46 8.89 12.07 -0.87
N SER A 47 8.93 12.85 -1.94
CA SER A 47 8.93 14.32 -1.86
C SER A 47 8.43 14.96 -3.15
N HIS A 48 7.29 15.64 -3.04
CA HIS A 48 6.70 16.40 -4.13
C HIS A 48 7.61 17.57 -4.57
N ALA A 49 8.25 18.25 -3.60
CA ALA A 49 9.16 19.37 -3.87
C ALA A 49 10.42 18.91 -4.63
N CYS A 50 11.01 17.79 -4.20
CA CYS A 50 12.16 17.19 -4.89
C CYS A 50 11.81 16.82 -6.33
N TYR A 51 10.66 16.17 -6.55
CA TYR A 51 10.22 15.82 -7.89
C TYR A 51 9.95 17.05 -8.78
N ASN A 52 9.33 18.09 -8.23
CA ASN A 52 9.11 19.36 -8.93
C ASN A 52 10.42 20.04 -9.31
N PHE A 53 11.43 19.98 -8.44
CA PHE A 53 12.75 20.51 -8.75
C PHE A 53 13.41 19.70 -9.87
N LEU A 54 13.45 18.37 -9.74
CA LEU A 54 14.09 17.48 -10.72
C LEU A 54 13.42 17.55 -12.10
N SER A 55 12.09 17.59 -12.16
CA SER A 55 11.34 17.62 -13.42
C SER A 55 11.52 18.90 -14.24
N LYS A 56 12.10 19.97 -13.67
CA LYS A 56 12.51 21.17 -14.40
C LYS A 56 13.77 20.94 -15.23
N TYR A 57 14.68 20.11 -14.75
CA TYR A 57 16.00 19.90 -15.37
C TYR A 57 16.10 18.57 -16.09
N LEU A 58 15.34 17.56 -15.65
CA LEU A 58 15.32 16.22 -16.20
C LEU A 58 14.06 15.99 -17.00
N THR A 59 14.15 15.16 -18.05
CA THR A 59 13.01 14.78 -18.90
C THR A 59 12.11 13.76 -18.21
N CYS A 60 11.43 14.19 -17.14
CA CYS A 60 10.52 13.38 -16.34
C CYS A 60 9.04 13.48 -16.82
N PRO A 61 8.21 12.47 -16.53
CA PRO A 61 6.76 12.57 -16.70
C PRO A 61 6.16 13.74 -15.93
N THR A 62 5.01 14.25 -16.38
CA THR A 62 4.27 15.26 -15.62
C THR A 62 3.56 14.63 -14.42
N ILE A 63 3.26 15.42 -13.38
CA ILE A 63 2.45 14.95 -12.24
C ILE A 63 1.10 14.41 -12.70
N THR A 64 0.47 15.02 -13.70
CA THR A 64 -0.78 14.52 -14.31
C THR A 64 -0.62 13.11 -14.89
N THR A 65 0.51 12.82 -15.54
CA THR A 65 0.84 11.48 -16.05
C THR A 65 1.07 10.48 -14.91
N LEU A 66 1.70 10.90 -13.81
CA LEU A 66 1.89 10.01 -12.65
C LEU A 66 0.56 9.71 -11.96
N ASN A 67 -0.30 10.72 -11.80
CA ASN A 67 -1.62 10.56 -11.20
C ASN A 67 -2.54 9.69 -12.06
N SER A 68 -2.46 9.78 -13.40
CA SER A 68 -3.24 8.91 -14.28
C SER A 68 -2.78 7.45 -14.22
N GLU A 69 -1.49 7.18 -14.02
CA GLU A 69 -1.01 5.82 -13.74
C GLU A 69 -1.45 5.32 -12.36
N LEU A 70 -1.42 6.17 -11.33
CA LEU A 70 -1.92 5.80 -10.00
C LEU A 70 -3.42 5.50 -10.02
N ALA A 71 -4.20 6.25 -10.80
CA ALA A 71 -5.64 6.04 -10.94
C ALA A 71 -6.00 4.70 -11.61
N ARG A 72 -5.06 4.06 -12.32
CA ARG A 72 -5.26 2.71 -12.88
C ARG A 72 -5.24 1.62 -11.82
N ILE A 73 -4.74 1.89 -10.62
CA ILE A 73 -4.71 0.93 -9.52
C ILE A 73 -6.14 0.85 -8.93
N PRO A 74 -6.85 -0.28 -9.08
CA PRO A 74 -8.22 -0.39 -8.62
C PRO A 74 -8.27 -0.55 -7.10
N LEU A 75 -8.30 0.58 -6.38
CA LEU A 75 -8.51 0.61 -4.94
C LEU A 75 -10.02 0.50 -4.67
N LYS A 76 -10.45 -0.66 -4.19
CA LYS A 76 -11.83 -0.90 -3.78
C LYS A 76 -11.93 -0.81 -2.26
N THR A 77 -13.11 -0.46 -1.76
CA THR A 77 -13.40 -0.47 -0.32
C THR A 77 -13.27 -1.88 0.26
N GLY A 78 -12.77 -1.97 1.50
CA GLY A 78 -12.56 -3.23 2.21
C GLY A 78 -11.26 -3.94 1.83
N CYS A 79 -11.15 -5.24 2.15
CA CYS A 79 -9.95 -6.03 1.89
C CYS A 79 -9.74 -6.25 0.38
N THR A 80 -8.80 -5.52 -0.21
CA THR A 80 -8.46 -5.63 -1.63
C THR A 80 -7.50 -6.79 -1.88
N LYS A 81 -7.76 -7.60 -2.93
CA LYS A 81 -6.89 -8.74 -3.32
C LYS A 81 -5.42 -8.35 -3.48
N LEU A 82 -5.17 -7.14 -3.99
CA LEU A 82 -3.85 -6.55 -4.14
C LEU A 82 -3.06 -6.55 -2.82
N ILE A 83 -3.68 -6.11 -1.70
CA ILE A 83 -3.02 -6.07 -0.38
C ILE A 83 -2.68 -7.49 0.09
N VAL A 84 -3.58 -8.44 -0.12
CA VAL A 84 -3.33 -9.86 0.22
C VAL A 84 -2.16 -10.42 -0.59
N THR A 85 -2.07 -10.10 -1.89
CA THR A 85 -0.91 -10.48 -2.71
C THR A 85 0.39 -9.87 -2.20
N PHE A 86 0.37 -8.61 -1.76
CA PHE A 86 1.54 -7.99 -1.13
C PHE A 86 1.94 -8.67 0.18
N LEU A 87 0.98 -9.01 1.04
CA LEU A 87 1.26 -9.76 2.27
C LEU A 87 1.91 -11.11 1.97
N LYS A 88 1.38 -11.86 0.99
CA LYS A 88 1.99 -13.13 0.55
C LYS A 88 3.42 -12.97 0.04
N ASN A 89 3.67 -11.91 -0.73
CA ASN A 89 5.02 -11.62 -1.22
C ASN A 89 5.97 -11.27 -0.06
N ALA A 90 5.51 -10.49 0.91
CA ALA A 90 6.30 -10.16 2.10
C ALA A 90 6.65 -11.42 2.92
N VAL A 91 5.68 -12.32 3.12
CA VAL A 91 5.90 -13.59 3.82
C VAL A 91 6.91 -14.49 3.11
N ARG A 92 6.94 -14.47 1.76
CA ARG A 92 7.91 -15.26 0.99
C ARG A 92 9.37 -14.85 1.28
N ASP A 93 9.58 -13.58 1.61
CA ASP A 93 10.92 -13.05 1.88
C ASP A 93 11.33 -13.27 3.36
N MET A 94 10.40 -13.70 4.23
CA MET A 94 10.66 -14.06 5.64
C MET A 94 11.27 -15.45 5.72
N LYS A 95 12.42 -15.57 6.38
CA LYS A 95 13.18 -16.83 6.45
C LYS A 95 12.94 -17.58 7.75
N ASP A 96 12.70 -16.84 8.82
CA ASP A 96 12.47 -17.38 10.15
C ASP A 96 10.96 -17.40 10.43
N ASP A 97 10.47 -18.49 11.01
CA ASP A 97 9.06 -18.61 11.39
C ASP A 97 8.65 -17.55 12.41
N ARG A 98 9.59 -17.03 13.21
CA ARG A 98 9.34 -15.96 14.18
C ARG A 98 9.00 -14.62 13.53
N GLU A 99 9.46 -14.38 12.29
CA GLU A 99 9.13 -13.16 11.54
C GLU A 99 7.65 -13.13 11.09
N LYS A 100 6.98 -14.29 11.14
CA LYS A 100 5.57 -14.43 10.77
C LYS A 100 4.63 -13.99 11.89
N TYR A 101 5.12 -13.83 13.13
CA TYR A 101 4.29 -13.35 14.24
C TYR A 101 3.95 -11.86 14.06
N VAL A 102 2.66 -11.55 14.04
CA VAL A 102 2.18 -10.19 13.81
C VAL A 102 1.09 -9.80 14.80
N ALA A 103 1.01 -8.50 15.08
CA ALA A 103 -0.14 -7.91 15.75
C ALA A 103 -0.99 -7.15 14.73
N LEU A 104 -2.31 -7.34 14.77
CA LEU A 104 -3.24 -6.56 13.96
C LEU A 104 -3.64 -5.30 14.73
N LEU A 105 -3.08 -4.17 14.32
CA LEU A 105 -3.49 -2.85 14.82
C LEU A 105 -4.58 -2.28 13.90
N TRP A 106 -5.65 -1.78 14.48
CA TRP A 106 -6.76 -1.20 13.73
C TRP A 106 -7.39 -0.04 14.52
N ASP A 107 -7.82 0.99 13.79
CA ASP A 107 -8.41 2.21 14.35
C ASP A 107 -9.39 2.86 13.35
N GLU A 108 -10.33 3.65 13.85
CA GLU A 108 -11.26 4.44 13.03
C GLU A 108 -10.72 5.85 12.84
N ILE A 109 -10.55 6.28 11.59
CA ILE A 109 -10.14 7.66 11.29
C ILE A 109 -11.40 8.48 10.99
N SER A 110 -11.61 9.55 11.76
CA SER A 110 -12.65 10.54 11.45
C SER A 110 -12.22 11.35 10.22
N LEU A 111 -12.90 11.11 9.11
CA LEU A 111 -12.74 11.92 7.90
C LEU A 111 -13.75 13.07 7.93
N GLN A 112 -13.32 14.28 7.56
CA GLN A 112 -14.26 15.40 7.39
C GLN A 112 -15.31 15.02 6.34
N PRO A 113 -16.61 15.24 6.58
CA PRO A 113 -17.64 14.97 5.59
C PRO A 113 -17.44 15.90 4.40
N GLY A 114 -16.95 15.38 3.28
CA GLY A 114 -16.90 16.08 2.00
C GLY A 114 -17.34 15.13 0.89
N TYR A 115 -18.38 15.49 0.13
CA TYR A 115 -19.00 14.81 -1.04
C TYR A 115 -19.06 13.25 -1.06
N GLY A 116 -18.81 12.60 0.07
CA GLY A 116 -18.81 11.17 0.28
C GLY A 116 -19.47 10.93 1.63
N PHE A 117 -20.72 10.50 1.57
CA PHE A 117 -21.60 10.32 2.70
C PHE A 117 -21.12 9.13 3.56
N CYS A 118 -20.70 9.38 4.80
CA CYS A 118 -20.65 8.35 5.84
C CYS A 118 -21.41 8.89 7.05
N GLU A 119 -22.72 8.62 7.08
CA GLU A 119 -23.64 9.38 7.94
C GLU A 119 -23.60 8.95 9.41
N ARG A 120 -22.90 7.87 9.78
CA ARG A 120 -22.87 7.35 11.17
C ARG A 120 -21.58 6.58 11.49
N SER A 121 -21.20 6.58 12.77
CA SER A 121 -20.15 5.72 13.33
C SER A 121 -20.32 4.27 12.86
N THR A 122 -19.21 3.61 12.52
CA THR A 122 -19.22 2.23 12.04
C THR A 122 -19.88 1.31 13.06
N LYS A 123 -21.02 0.69 12.70
CA LYS A 123 -21.73 -0.23 13.60
C LYS A 123 -20.79 -1.38 14.03
N THR A 124 -20.78 -1.72 15.32
CA THR A 124 -19.93 -2.77 15.91
C THR A 124 -19.92 -4.08 15.12
N PHE A 125 -21.07 -4.53 14.60
CA PHE A 125 -21.14 -5.76 13.79
C PHE A 125 -20.33 -5.67 12.47
N GLN A 126 -20.35 -4.52 11.79
CA GLN A 126 -19.56 -4.31 10.57
C GLN A 126 -18.05 -4.32 10.89
N LEU A 127 -17.67 -3.71 12.02
CA LEU A 127 -16.31 -3.69 12.51
C LEU A 127 -15.81 -5.11 12.83
N VAL A 128 -16.56 -5.89 13.60
CA VAL A 128 -16.25 -7.30 13.90
C VAL A 128 -16.10 -8.13 12.62
N ARG A 129 -17.01 -7.95 11.65
CA ARG A 129 -16.94 -8.64 10.34
C ARG A 129 -15.67 -8.26 9.58
N CYS A 130 -15.29 -6.98 9.57
CA CYS A 130 -14.07 -6.50 8.94
C CYS A 130 -12.81 -7.10 9.60
N ILE A 131 -12.76 -7.09 10.94
CA ILE A 131 -11.64 -7.67 11.71
C ILE A 131 -11.50 -9.16 11.40
N LYS A 132 -12.59 -9.94 11.47
CA LYS A 132 -12.59 -11.37 11.12
C LYS A 132 -12.07 -11.61 9.71
N LYS A 133 -12.54 -10.82 8.74
CA LYS A 133 -12.09 -10.93 7.34
C LYS A 133 -10.59 -10.64 7.19
N TRP A 134 -10.08 -9.60 7.84
CA TRP A 134 -8.64 -9.29 7.84
C TRP A 134 -7.81 -10.38 8.51
N LEU A 135 -8.23 -10.90 9.66
CA LEU A 135 -7.57 -12.04 10.32
C LEU A 135 -7.51 -13.26 9.40
N SER A 136 -8.61 -13.62 8.74
CA SER A 136 -8.59 -14.70 7.74
C SER A 136 -7.61 -14.44 6.61
N HIS A 137 -7.51 -13.21 6.10
CA HIS A 137 -6.56 -12.87 5.03
C HIS A 137 -5.10 -12.92 5.50
N ILE A 138 -4.81 -12.49 6.73
CA ILE A 138 -3.48 -12.53 7.34
C ILE A 138 -3.03 -13.99 7.50
N ILE A 139 -3.88 -14.84 8.08
CA ILE A 139 -3.63 -16.28 8.25
C ILE A 139 -3.42 -16.96 6.90
N ASN A 140 -4.30 -16.70 5.93
CA ASN A 140 -4.20 -17.26 4.57
C ASN A 140 -2.99 -16.74 3.77
N SER A 141 -2.32 -15.68 4.25
CA SER A 141 -1.08 -15.17 3.67
C SER A 141 0.16 -15.83 4.27
N GLY A 142 0.02 -16.63 5.33
CA GLY A 142 1.12 -17.31 6.03
C GLY A 142 1.66 -16.56 7.25
N LEU A 143 0.97 -15.50 7.70
CA LEU A 143 1.28 -14.79 8.94
C LEU A 143 0.52 -15.40 10.12
N ILE A 144 1.08 -15.28 11.31
CA ILE A 144 0.52 -15.81 12.55
C ILE A 144 0.12 -14.62 13.44
N PRO A 145 -1.17 -14.22 13.43
CA PRO A 145 -1.63 -13.14 14.28
C PRO A 145 -1.67 -13.60 15.75
N ILE A 146 -0.91 -12.94 16.62
CA ILE A 146 -0.82 -13.26 18.05
C ILE A 146 -1.63 -12.29 18.92
N ALA A 147 -1.94 -11.11 18.40
CA ALA A 147 -2.67 -10.08 19.12
C ALA A 147 -3.46 -9.19 18.15
N THR A 148 -4.55 -8.61 18.66
CA THR A 148 -5.28 -7.53 18.01
C THR A 148 -5.34 -6.34 18.96
N ILE A 149 -5.06 -5.13 18.48
CA ILE A 149 -4.95 -3.93 19.31
C ILE A 149 -5.77 -2.81 18.66
N CYS A 150 -6.53 -2.08 19.47
CA CYS A 150 -7.30 -0.89 19.09
C CYS A 150 -7.33 0.12 20.24
N ASP A 151 -7.88 1.30 19.99
CA ASP A 151 -8.14 2.29 21.05
C ASP A 151 -9.27 1.83 22.01
N GLN A 152 -9.47 2.59 23.10
CA GLN A 152 -10.50 2.32 24.11
C GLN A 152 -11.86 2.95 23.79
N SER A 153 -12.16 3.24 22.52
CA SER A 153 -13.47 3.77 22.17
C SER A 153 -14.57 2.72 22.40
N GLY A 154 -15.77 3.18 22.78
CA GLY A 154 -16.91 2.31 23.09
C GLY A 154 -17.24 1.26 22.01
N PRO A 155 -17.29 1.65 20.70
CA PRO A 155 -17.51 0.69 19.61
C PRO A 155 -16.45 -0.40 19.51
N ASN A 156 -15.20 -0.06 19.82
CA ASN A 156 -14.06 -0.97 19.73
C ASN A 156 -14.03 -1.97 20.89
N ILE A 157 -14.32 -1.49 22.11
CA ILE A 157 -14.52 -2.36 23.28
C ILE A 157 -15.65 -3.35 23.03
N ALA A 158 -16.78 -2.89 22.48
CA ALA A 158 -17.89 -3.77 22.14
C ALA A 158 -17.52 -4.82 21.09
N ALA A 159 -16.69 -4.46 20.09
CA ALA A 159 -16.21 -5.39 19.08
C ALA A 159 -15.27 -6.45 19.68
N ILE A 160 -14.35 -6.07 20.57
CA ILE A 160 -13.48 -7.00 21.30
C ILE A 160 -14.31 -7.99 22.14
N ASN A 161 -15.27 -7.49 22.91
CA ASN A 161 -16.12 -8.34 23.74
C ASN A 161 -16.90 -9.36 22.89
N ALA A 162 -17.42 -8.93 21.74
CA ALA A 162 -18.07 -9.82 20.80
C ALA A 162 -17.12 -10.88 20.20
N LEU A 163 -15.85 -10.52 19.94
CA LEU A 163 -14.83 -11.46 19.48
C LEU A 163 -14.46 -12.49 20.55
N ILE A 164 -14.30 -12.06 21.81
CA ILE A 164 -13.99 -12.93 22.95
C ILE A 164 -15.12 -13.93 23.20
N GLN A 165 -16.38 -13.45 23.22
CA GLN A 165 -17.55 -14.31 23.41
C GLN A 165 -17.63 -15.41 22.35
N HIS A 166 -17.37 -15.08 21.08
CA HIS A 166 -17.38 -16.05 19.98
C HIS A 166 -16.29 -17.13 20.09
N ASN A 167 -15.12 -16.82 20.65
CA ASN A 167 -14.02 -17.78 20.82
C ASN A 167 -14.25 -18.72 22.02
N ASN A 168 -15.00 -18.29 23.03
CA ASN A 168 -15.27 -19.10 24.23
C ASN A 168 -16.46 -20.06 24.06
N THR A 169 -17.21 -19.94 22.95
CA THR A 169 -18.39 -20.76 22.64
C THR A 169 -18.15 -21.79 21.52
N GLY A 170 -16.90 -21.98 21.08
CA GLY A 170 -16.50 -22.99 20.09
C GLY A 170 -15.50 -23.95 20.67
#